data_AF-A0A963KJ01-F1
#
_entry.id   AF-A0A963KJ01-F1
#
_cell.length_a   1.000
_cell.length_b   1.000
_cell.length_c   1.000
_cell.angle_alpha   90.00
_cell.angle_beta   90.00
_cell.angle_gamma   90.00
#
_symmetry.space_group_name_H-M   'P 1'
#
loop_
_entity.id
_entity.type
_entity.pdbx_description
1 polymer ?
#
loop_
_entity_poly.entity_id
_entity_poly.type
_entity_poly.pdbx_seq_one_letter_code
_entity_poly.pdbx_strand_id
1 'polypeptide(L)'
;MSSFRDALMAALVWGLAGAALAQATPYVGIGRAATAAELAAWDIDVRPDFKGLPKGSGSVAQGMEVWEGKCASCHGIFGESNEVFTPLTGGTTKEDIQSGRVARLTDPAFPGRTTMMKLSQLSTLWDYINRAMPWNAPKSLTTDEVYAVTAYLLNLGGVLPEGFTLSDRNMAQVQEMLPNRNGLTTDHGLWPGKTMGNARADVAAVACMKDCAPAGAVTSSLPDFARNAHGNLAEQNRLVGPQRGANTTVAAATTPVGATPAAAAPAATATATA
;
A
#
# COMPACT_ATOMS: atom_id res chain seq x y z
N MET A 1 -15.58 1.47 -64.94
CA MET A 1 -15.78 2.21 -63.67
C MET A 1 -16.53 1.41 -62.60
N SER A 2 -17.05 0.20 -62.87
CA SER A 2 -17.79 -0.62 -61.89
C SER A 2 -16.87 -1.47 -60.99
N SER A 3 -15.84 -2.12 -61.54
CA SER A 3 -15.05 -3.12 -60.80
C SER A 3 -14.24 -2.57 -59.62
N PHE A 4 -13.86 -1.30 -59.65
CA PHE A 4 -13.11 -0.65 -58.56
C PHE A 4 -13.99 -0.30 -57.36
N ARG A 5 -15.30 -0.06 -57.59
CA ARG A 5 -16.26 0.24 -56.50
C ARG A 5 -16.64 -1.03 -55.77
N ASP A 6 -16.77 -2.14 -56.49
CA ASP A 6 -17.10 -3.45 -55.92
C ASP A 6 -15.93 -3.99 -55.06
N ALA A 7 -14.69 -3.76 -55.48
CA ALA A 7 -13.49 -4.12 -54.71
C ALA A 7 -13.31 -3.28 -53.42
N LEU A 8 -13.61 -1.97 -53.49
CA LEU A 8 -13.56 -1.07 -52.33
C LEU A 8 -14.65 -1.40 -51.30
N MET A 9 -15.86 -1.75 -51.75
CA MET A 9 -16.94 -2.17 -50.87
C MET A 9 -16.65 -3.52 -50.21
N ALA A 10 -16.06 -4.49 -50.94
CA ALA A 10 -15.65 -5.76 -50.37
C ALA A 10 -14.53 -5.60 -49.31
N ALA A 11 -13.56 -4.71 -49.55
CA ALA A 11 -12.49 -4.41 -48.60
C ALA A 11 -13.00 -3.68 -47.34
N LEU A 12 -14.00 -2.79 -47.47
CA LEU A 12 -14.63 -2.13 -46.32
C LEU A 12 -15.46 -3.13 -45.48
N VAL A 13 -16.16 -4.07 -46.11
CA VAL A 13 -16.96 -5.09 -45.43
C VAL A 13 -16.06 -6.11 -44.72
N TRP A 14 -14.90 -6.47 -45.29
CA TRP A 14 -13.90 -7.30 -44.62
C TRP A 14 -13.12 -6.57 -43.51
N GLY A 15 -12.86 -5.26 -43.67
CA GLY A 15 -12.22 -4.44 -42.64
C GLY A 15 -13.10 -4.23 -41.40
N LEU A 16 -14.42 -4.15 -41.59
CA LEU A 16 -15.40 -4.02 -40.49
C LEU A 16 -15.71 -5.35 -39.79
N ALA A 17 -15.49 -6.49 -40.44
CA ALA A 17 -15.65 -7.81 -39.83
C ALA A 17 -14.47 -8.23 -38.93
N GLY A 18 -13.28 -7.63 -39.11
CA GLY A 18 -12.07 -7.98 -38.37
C GLY A 18 -11.90 -7.30 -36.99
N ALA A 19 -12.68 -6.25 -36.68
CA ALA A 19 -12.57 -5.53 -35.41
C ALA A 19 -13.40 -6.16 -34.28
N ALA A 20 -14.26 -7.14 -34.59
CA ALA A 20 -14.96 -7.96 -33.63
C ALA A 20 -14.24 -9.30 -33.45
N LEU A 21 -12.94 -9.27 -33.14
CA LEU A 21 -12.32 -10.39 -32.44
C LEU A 21 -12.99 -10.47 -31.06
N ALA A 22 -14.08 -11.22 -31.06
CA ALA A 22 -14.73 -11.75 -29.89
C ALA A 22 -13.65 -12.19 -28.91
N GLN A 23 -13.55 -11.48 -27.80
CA GLN A 23 -12.83 -11.98 -26.66
C GLN A 23 -13.59 -13.21 -26.20
N ALA A 24 -13.11 -14.39 -26.62
CA ALA A 24 -13.63 -15.65 -26.14
C ALA A 24 -13.58 -15.57 -24.61
N THR A 25 -14.74 -15.60 -23.96
CA THR A 25 -14.83 -15.75 -22.51
C THR A 25 -14.11 -17.05 -22.18
N PRO A 26 -12.92 -17.01 -21.54
CA PRO A 26 -12.13 -18.23 -21.30
C PRO A 26 -12.88 -19.20 -20.37
N TYR A 27 -13.88 -18.69 -19.67
CA TYR A 27 -14.72 -19.40 -18.72
C TYR A 27 -16.19 -19.18 -19.10
N VAL A 28 -16.84 -20.22 -19.63
CA VAL A 28 -18.27 -20.19 -19.98
C VAL A 28 -19.09 -19.97 -18.71
N GLY A 29 -19.95 -18.95 -18.70
CA GLY A 29 -20.85 -18.66 -17.58
C GLY A 29 -20.24 -17.89 -16.40
N ILE A 30 -18.98 -17.44 -16.48
CA ILE A 30 -18.34 -16.63 -15.44
C ILE A 30 -18.00 -15.24 -15.97
N GLY A 31 -18.70 -14.22 -15.46
CA GLY A 31 -18.42 -12.81 -15.74
C GLY A 31 -18.76 -12.35 -17.16
N ARG A 32 -18.42 -11.09 -17.46
CA ARG A 32 -18.48 -10.47 -18.79
C ARG A 32 -17.31 -9.50 -18.95
N ALA A 33 -17.05 -9.07 -20.19
CA ALA A 33 -16.12 -7.98 -20.43
C ALA A 33 -16.59 -6.70 -19.70
N ALA A 34 -15.64 -5.99 -19.09
CA ALA A 34 -15.88 -4.67 -18.54
C ALA A 34 -16.10 -3.67 -19.68
N THR A 35 -17.06 -2.77 -19.52
CA THR A 35 -17.32 -1.69 -20.46
C THR A 35 -16.27 -0.59 -20.31
N ALA A 36 -16.06 0.21 -21.36
CA ALA A 36 -15.14 1.34 -21.30
C ALA A 36 -15.51 2.34 -20.18
N ALA A 37 -16.82 2.53 -19.92
CA ALA A 37 -17.30 3.41 -18.86
C ALA A 37 -16.99 2.86 -17.46
N GLU A 38 -17.10 1.55 -17.25
CA GLU A 38 -16.72 0.91 -15.98
C GLU A 38 -15.22 1.03 -15.72
N LEU A 39 -14.41 0.79 -16.75
CA LEU A 39 -12.96 0.96 -16.65
C LEU A 39 -12.61 2.42 -16.32
N ALA A 40 -13.16 3.39 -17.05
CA ALA A 40 -12.90 4.81 -16.80
C ALA A 40 -13.32 5.28 -15.38
N ALA A 41 -14.33 4.66 -14.78
CA ALA A 41 -14.79 5.02 -13.44
C ALA A 41 -13.95 4.39 -12.31
N TRP A 42 -13.23 3.30 -12.58
CA TRP A 42 -12.51 2.49 -11.58
C TRP A 42 -10.98 2.58 -11.72
N ASP A 43 -10.48 2.57 -12.95
CA ASP A 43 -9.06 2.68 -13.32
C ASP A 43 -8.64 4.16 -13.35
N ILE A 44 -8.45 4.70 -12.15
CA ILE A 44 -7.95 6.06 -11.91
C ILE A 44 -6.53 6.03 -11.32
N ASP A 45 -5.85 4.88 -11.42
CA ASP A 45 -4.55 4.66 -10.80
C ASP A 45 -3.48 5.49 -11.50
N VAL A 46 -2.62 6.16 -10.71
CA VAL A 46 -1.44 6.85 -11.24
C VAL A 46 -0.19 6.07 -10.87
N ARG A 47 0.39 5.44 -11.89
CA ARG A 47 1.58 4.61 -11.76
C ARG A 47 2.83 5.43 -11.41
N PRO A 48 3.90 4.79 -10.92
CA PRO A 48 5.17 5.46 -10.64
C PRO A 48 5.83 6.16 -11.84
N ASP A 49 5.54 5.70 -13.06
CA ASP A 49 5.95 6.33 -14.32
C ASP A 49 4.98 7.43 -14.80
N PHE A 50 4.07 7.87 -13.93
CA PHE A 50 3.01 8.85 -14.17
C PHE A 50 2.01 8.46 -15.27
N LYS A 51 2.00 7.19 -15.72
CA LYS A 51 0.93 6.68 -16.58
C LYS A 51 -0.39 6.67 -15.80
N GLY A 52 -1.46 7.14 -16.44
CA GLY A 52 -2.79 7.29 -15.83
C GLY A 52 -3.05 8.69 -15.26
N LEU A 53 -2.02 9.56 -15.21
CA LEU A 53 -2.16 10.91 -14.70
C LEU A 53 -3.06 11.77 -15.62
N PRO A 54 -4.19 12.31 -15.12
CA PRO A 54 -5.05 13.20 -15.89
C PRO A 54 -4.42 14.57 -16.10
N LYS A 55 -4.78 15.26 -17.19
CA LYS A 55 -4.31 16.64 -17.43
C LYS A 55 -4.87 17.59 -16.39
N GLY A 56 -4.04 18.49 -15.89
CA GLY A 56 -4.45 19.50 -14.93
C GLY A 56 -3.26 20.25 -14.33
N SER A 57 -3.57 21.25 -13.51
CA SER A 57 -2.59 22.03 -12.79
C SER A 57 -3.17 22.73 -11.57
N GLY A 58 -2.35 22.96 -10.55
CA GLY A 58 -2.74 23.70 -9.37
C GLY A 58 -1.53 24.36 -8.70
N SER A 59 -1.71 25.61 -8.28
CA SER A 59 -0.69 26.36 -7.55
C SER A 59 -0.69 26.00 -6.07
N VAL A 60 0.43 26.26 -5.39
CA VAL A 60 0.54 26.14 -3.94
C VAL A 60 -0.50 27.04 -3.23
N ALA A 61 -0.75 28.25 -3.73
CA ALA A 61 -1.75 29.15 -3.18
C ALA A 61 -3.18 28.59 -3.28
N GLN A 62 -3.56 28.04 -4.44
CA GLN A 62 -4.85 27.34 -4.59
C GLN A 62 -4.93 26.12 -3.66
N GLY A 63 -3.80 25.44 -3.45
CA GLY A 63 -3.73 24.28 -2.59
C GLY A 63 -3.95 24.62 -1.12
N MET A 64 -3.49 25.78 -0.67
CA MET A 64 -3.75 26.31 0.66
C MET A 64 -5.25 26.50 0.89
N GLU A 65 -5.98 27.10 -0.06
CA GLU A 65 -7.43 27.30 0.03
C GLU A 65 -8.18 25.96 0.14
N VAL A 66 -7.80 24.98 -0.68
CA VAL A 66 -8.36 23.62 -0.62
C VAL A 66 -8.03 22.95 0.72
N TRP A 67 -6.80 23.11 1.20
CA TRP A 67 -6.34 22.52 2.45
C TRP A 67 -7.12 23.05 3.65
N GLU A 68 -7.24 24.37 3.78
CA GLU A 68 -7.97 25.00 4.88
C GLU A 68 -9.45 24.60 4.86
N GLY A 69 -10.07 24.53 3.68
CA GLY A 69 -11.49 24.19 3.55
C GLY A 69 -11.81 22.70 3.71
N LYS A 70 -10.88 21.80 3.39
CA LYS A 70 -11.17 20.36 3.24
C LYS A 70 -10.23 19.40 3.96
N CYS A 71 -9.08 19.84 4.47
CA CYS A 71 -8.02 18.97 5.00
C CYS A 71 -7.61 19.30 6.45
N ALA A 72 -7.54 20.60 6.79
CA ALA A 72 -6.93 21.09 8.02
C ALA A 72 -7.65 20.63 9.30
N SER A 73 -8.95 20.32 9.24
CA SER A 73 -9.73 19.85 10.38
C SER A 73 -9.23 18.52 10.97
N CYS A 74 -8.51 17.71 10.20
CA CYS A 74 -7.88 16.48 10.69
C CYS A 74 -6.34 16.54 10.66
N HIS A 75 -5.76 17.29 9.72
CA HIS A 75 -4.32 17.32 9.50
C HIS A 75 -3.61 18.55 10.10
N GLY A 76 -4.35 19.50 10.67
CA GLY A 76 -3.79 20.77 11.15
C GLY A 76 -3.56 21.76 10.02
N ILE A 77 -3.34 23.03 10.35
CA ILE A 77 -3.15 24.10 9.36
C ILE A 77 -1.85 23.89 8.59
N PHE A 78 -0.83 23.32 9.23
CA PHE A 78 0.50 23.12 8.65
C PHE A 78 0.84 21.64 8.38
N GLY A 79 -0.14 20.73 8.47
CA GLY A 79 0.10 19.28 8.34
C GLY A 79 0.72 18.64 9.58
N GLU A 80 0.62 19.31 10.72
CA GLU A 80 1.28 19.00 11.99
C GLU A 80 0.39 18.28 13.01
N SER A 81 -0.93 18.25 12.79
CA SER A 81 -1.85 17.71 13.79
C SER A 81 -1.60 16.23 14.03
N ASN A 82 -1.55 15.85 15.30
CA ASN A 82 -1.49 14.48 15.78
C ASN A 82 -2.77 14.04 16.49
N GLU A 83 -3.84 14.85 16.44
CA GLU A 83 -5.09 14.59 17.15
C GLU A 83 -5.87 13.44 16.52
N VAL A 84 -5.94 13.41 15.18
CA VAL A 84 -6.70 12.39 14.43
C VAL A 84 -5.77 11.42 13.71
N PHE A 85 -4.72 11.92 13.05
CA PHE A 85 -3.78 11.14 12.26
C PHE A 85 -2.33 11.51 12.62
N THR A 86 -1.35 10.72 12.21
CA THR A 86 0.06 11.12 12.36
C THR A 86 0.38 12.35 11.50
N PRO A 87 1.29 13.24 11.94
CA PRO A 87 1.67 14.43 11.16
C PRO A 87 2.12 14.08 9.74
N LEU A 88 1.68 14.90 8.78
CA LEU A 88 2.01 14.73 7.36
C LEU A 88 3.35 15.38 7.01
N THR A 89 3.71 16.48 7.68
CA THR A 89 4.87 17.33 7.37
C THR A 89 5.84 17.39 8.55
N GLY A 90 7.08 17.80 8.27
CA GLY A 90 8.17 17.89 9.25
C GLY A 90 9.15 16.72 9.19
N GLY A 91 10.33 16.91 9.80
CA GLY A 91 11.36 15.87 9.89
C GLY A 91 12.24 15.69 8.64
N THR A 92 12.14 16.57 7.65
CA THR A 92 12.96 16.59 6.42
C THR A 92 13.76 17.89 6.32
N THR A 93 14.93 17.86 5.68
CA THR A 93 15.77 19.05 5.44
C THR A 93 16.13 19.22 3.95
N LYS A 94 16.80 20.32 3.61
CA LYS A 94 17.30 20.55 2.24
C LYS A 94 18.42 19.56 1.88
N GLU A 95 19.20 19.12 2.85
CA GLU A 95 20.23 18.09 2.68
C GLU A 95 19.59 16.74 2.34
N ASP A 96 18.44 16.40 2.93
CA ASP A 96 17.67 15.21 2.55
C ASP A 96 17.17 15.31 1.09
N ILE A 97 16.72 16.49 0.64
CA ILE A 97 16.37 16.71 -0.78
C ILE A 97 17.58 16.48 -1.68
N GLN A 98 18.77 16.95 -1.30
CA GLN A 98 19.97 16.73 -2.10
C GLN A 98 20.35 15.24 -2.17
N SER A 99 20.37 14.54 -1.03
CA SER A 99 20.76 13.12 -0.95
C SER A 99 19.68 12.16 -1.48
N GLY A 100 18.42 12.58 -1.46
CA GLY A 100 17.25 11.74 -1.71
C GLY A 100 17.01 10.67 -0.64
N ARG A 101 17.61 10.81 0.54
CA ARG A 101 17.41 9.94 1.70
C ARG A 101 17.23 10.78 2.95
N VAL A 102 16.15 10.51 3.70
CA VAL A 102 15.87 11.24 4.93
C VAL A 102 16.67 10.67 6.09
N ALA A 103 17.66 11.42 6.58
CA ALA A 103 18.56 10.97 7.65
C ALA A 103 17.82 10.73 8.98
N ARG A 104 16.79 11.53 9.28
CA ARG A 104 16.02 11.41 10.53
C ARG A 104 15.23 10.10 10.64
N LEU A 105 15.07 9.31 9.57
CA LEU A 105 14.42 7.99 9.65
C LEU A 105 15.21 6.97 10.48
N THR A 106 16.52 7.19 10.65
CA THR A 106 17.41 6.34 11.45
C THR A 106 17.79 6.96 12.79
N ASP A 107 17.25 8.14 13.11
CA ASP A 107 17.49 8.80 14.40
C ASP A 107 16.47 8.29 15.45
N PRO A 108 16.91 7.50 16.45
CA PRO A 108 16.01 7.00 17.49
C PRO A 108 15.50 8.11 18.43
N ALA A 109 16.12 9.30 18.43
CA ALA A 109 15.68 10.43 19.26
C ALA A 109 14.54 11.23 18.61
N PHE A 110 14.23 11.00 17.33
CA PHE A 110 13.17 11.75 16.65
C PHE A 110 11.78 11.20 17.05
N PRO A 111 10.86 12.05 17.55
CA PRO A 111 9.67 11.61 18.29
C PRO A 111 8.57 10.95 17.44
N GLY A 112 8.62 11.10 16.11
CA GLY A 112 7.60 10.54 15.23
C GLY A 112 8.00 10.61 13.76
N ARG A 113 7.44 9.73 12.93
CA ARG A 113 7.67 9.73 11.48
C ARG A 113 6.51 10.45 10.79
N THR A 114 6.82 11.24 9.78
CA THR A 114 5.82 11.97 8.99
C THR A 114 5.68 11.36 7.60
N THR A 115 4.58 11.66 6.92
CA THR A 115 4.42 11.28 5.50
C THR A 115 5.56 11.82 4.64
N MET A 116 5.95 13.08 4.82
CA MET A 116 7.01 13.72 4.05
C MET A 116 8.37 13.02 4.21
N MET A 117 8.67 12.48 5.39
CA MET A 117 9.91 11.72 5.62
C MET A 117 9.94 10.40 4.84
N LYS A 118 8.78 9.78 4.59
CA LYS A 118 8.66 8.45 4.00
C LYS A 118 8.35 8.48 2.51
N LEU A 119 7.76 9.55 2.01
CA LEU A 119 7.30 9.68 0.65
C LEU A 119 8.47 9.52 -0.35
N SER A 120 8.44 8.41 -1.09
CA SER A 120 9.43 8.10 -2.13
C SER A 120 8.87 8.28 -3.54
N GLN A 121 7.54 8.27 -3.71
CA GLN A 121 6.89 8.33 -5.01
C GLN A 121 5.76 9.36 -5.00
N LEU A 122 5.89 10.39 -5.84
CA LEU A 122 4.94 11.50 -5.93
C LEU A 122 3.58 11.06 -6.47
N SER A 123 3.56 10.10 -7.40
CA SER A 123 2.31 9.56 -7.93
C SER A 123 1.46 8.91 -6.84
N THR A 124 2.08 8.27 -5.85
CA THR A 124 1.37 7.68 -4.70
C THR A 124 0.68 8.74 -3.87
N LEU A 125 1.32 9.89 -3.63
CA LEU A 125 0.70 11.00 -2.92
C LEU A 125 -0.50 11.55 -3.69
N TRP A 126 -0.29 11.83 -4.98
CA TRP A 126 -1.34 12.38 -5.84
C TRP A 126 -2.55 11.43 -5.97
N ASP A 127 -2.30 10.15 -6.23
CA ASP A 127 -3.35 9.13 -6.37
C ASP A 127 -4.12 8.91 -5.05
N TYR A 128 -3.41 8.84 -3.92
CA TYR A 128 -4.05 8.73 -2.62
C TYR A 128 -4.98 9.90 -2.32
N ILE A 129 -4.55 11.13 -2.62
CA ILE A 129 -5.40 12.31 -2.45
C ILE A 129 -6.62 12.23 -3.38
N ASN A 130 -6.42 11.94 -4.66
CA ASN A 130 -7.50 11.82 -5.66
C ASN A 130 -8.54 10.76 -5.29
N ARG A 131 -8.08 9.59 -4.82
CA ARG A 131 -8.91 8.41 -4.59
C ARG A 131 -9.55 8.39 -3.21
N ALA A 132 -8.84 8.85 -2.18
CA ALA A 132 -9.21 8.59 -0.79
C ALA A 132 -9.43 9.85 0.06
N MET A 133 -9.07 11.05 -0.44
CA MET A 133 -9.23 12.30 0.30
C MET A 133 -10.34 13.21 -0.28
N PRO A 134 -10.94 14.08 0.55
CA PRO A 134 -10.87 14.09 2.02
C PRO A 134 -11.45 12.81 2.65
N TRP A 135 -11.01 12.45 3.85
CA TRP A 135 -11.38 11.19 4.51
C TRP A 135 -12.91 10.97 4.63
N ASN A 136 -13.66 12.05 4.87
CA ASN A 136 -15.13 12.03 4.98
C ASN A 136 -15.86 12.18 3.62
N ALA A 137 -15.15 12.51 2.54
CA ALA A 137 -15.71 12.66 1.20
C ALA A 137 -14.71 12.24 0.11
N PRO A 138 -14.30 10.96 0.03
CA PRO A 138 -13.35 10.49 -0.99
C PRO A 138 -13.84 10.78 -2.41
N LYS A 139 -12.91 11.05 -3.34
CA LYS A 139 -13.20 11.36 -4.76
C LYS A 139 -14.04 12.62 -5.00
N SER A 140 -14.11 13.53 -4.01
CA SER A 140 -14.85 14.80 -4.14
C SER A 140 -14.02 15.94 -4.70
N LEU A 141 -12.69 15.81 -4.74
CA LEU A 141 -11.80 16.82 -5.32
C LEU A 141 -11.78 16.71 -6.85
N THR A 142 -11.74 17.85 -7.52
CA THR A 142 -11.42 17.93 -8.94
C THR A 142 -9.93 17.68 -9.18
N THR A 143 -9.56 17.30 -10.40
CA THR A 143 -8.16 17.06 -10.79
C THR A 143 -7.23 18.23 -10.44
N ASP A 144 -7.64 19.47 -10.72
CA ASP A 144 -6.85 20.66 -10.44
C ASP A 144 -6.70 20.92 -8.94
N GLU A 145 -7.75 20.65 -8.13
CA GLU A 145 -7.66 20.71 -6.67
C GLU A 145 -6.69 19.67 -6.10
N VAL A 146 -6.63 18.46 -6.67
CA VAL A 146 -5.65 17.43 -6.26
C VAL A 146 -4.24 17.91 -6.56
N TYR A 147 -3.99 18.50 -7.74
CA TYR A 147 -2.68 19.09 -8.05
C TYR A 147 -2.32 20.22 -7.08
N ALA A 148 -3.27 21.12 -6.82
CA ALA A 148 -3.09 22.26 -5.94
C ALA A 148 -2.72 21.81 -4.52
N VAL A 149 -3.51 20.90 -3.93
CA VAL A 149 -3.27 20.45 -2.55
C VAL A 149 -2.00 19.59 -2.44
N THR A 150 -1.66 18.82 -3.48
CA THR A 150 -0.37 18.12 -3.57
C THR A 150 0.79 19.12 -3.57
N ALA A 151 0.70 20.19 -4.37
CA ALA A 151 1.70 21.24 -4.41
C ALA A 151 1.86 21.93 -3.04
N TYR A 152 0.75 22.24 -2.39
CA TYR A 152 0.74 22.87 -1.07
C TYR A 152 1.36 21.97 0.02
N LEU A 153 1.01 20.67 0.04
CA LEU A 153 1.62 19.73 1.00
C LEU A 153 3.14 19.60 0.81
N LEU A 154 3.61 19.59 -0.44
CA LEU A 154 5.05 19.61 -0.75
C LEU A 154 5.70 20.94 -0.35
N ASN A 155 4.99 22.07 -0.47
CA ASN A 155 5.47 23.36 0.01
C ASN A 155 5.59 23.39 1.54
N LEU A 156 4.61 22.88 2.28
CA LEU A 156 4.69 22.72 3.74
C LEU A 156 5.88 21.85 4.16
N GLY A 157 6.23 20.84 3.35
CA GLY A 157 7.43 20.02 3.54
C GLY A 157 8.75 20.69 3.14
N GLY A 158 8.71 21.94 2.66
CA GLY A 158 9.88 22.68 2.18
C GLY A 158 10.44 22.19 0.85
N VAL A 159 9.68 21.36 0.11
CA VAL A 159 10.10 20.79 -1.18
C VAL A 159 9.86 21.78 -2.32
N LEU A 160 8.69 22.43 -2.35
CA LEU A 160 8.32 23.39 -3.38
C LEU A 160 8.29 24.82 -2.83
N PRO A 161 8.66 25.84 -3.64
CA PRO A 161 8.49 27.24 -3.24
C PRO A 161 7.03 27.68 -3.30
N GLU A 162 6.69 28.77 -2.61
CA GLU A 162 5.32 29.31 -2.49
C GLU A 162 4.67 29.67 -3.83
N GLY A 163 5.44 30.16 -4.81
CA GLY A 163 4.94 30.51 -6.14
C GLY A 163 4.82 29.34 -7.13
N PHE A 164 5.05 28.10 -6.70
CA PHE A 164 5.10 26.95 -7.61
C PHE A 164 3.70 26.54 -8.10
N THR A 165 3.64 26.05 -9.35
CA THR A 165 2.46 25.41 -9.93
C THR A 165 2.80 23.98 -10.36
N LEU A 166 2.16 23.01 -9.72
CA LEU A 166 2.27 21.59 -10.08
C LEU A 166 1.31 21.29 -11.22
N SER A 167 1.72 20.45 -12.17
CA SER A 167 0.90 20.05 -13.31
C SER A 167 1.26 18.67 -13.82
N ASP A 168 0.45 18.12 -14.72
CA ASP A 168 0.74 16.88 -15.43
C ASP A 168 2.11 16.87 -16.13
N ARG A 169 2.63 18.06 -16.47
CA ARG A 169 3.84 18.22 -17.27
C ARG A 169 5.13 18.24 -16.46
N ASN A 170 5.07 18.50 -15.15
CA ASN A 170 6.26 18.68 -14.31
C ASN A 170 6.36 17.68 -13.15
N MET A 171 5.45 16.72 -13.03
CA MET A 171 5.50 15.68 -11.98
C MET A 171 6.84 14.95 -11.90
N ALA A 172 7.42 14.57 -13.04
CA ALA A 172 8.71 13.89 -13.09
C ALA A 172 9.86 14.77 -12.57
N GLN A 173 9.79 16.09 -12.78
CA GLN A 173 10.80 17.02 -12.26
C GLN A 173 10.65 17.18 -10.75
N VAL A 174 9.41 17.26 -10.25
CA VAL A 174 9.12 17.37 -8.81
C VAL A 174 9.43 16.08 -8.05
N GLN A 175 9.28 14.92 -8.69
CA GLN A 175 9.70 13.62 -8.14
C GLN A 175 11.18 13.63 -7.71
N GLU A 176 12.05 14.26 -8.50
CA GLU A 176 13.48 14.38 -8.19
C GLU A 176 13.77 15.29 -6.98
N MET A 177 12.78 16.10 -6.57
CA MET A 177 12.90 16.99 -5.41
C MET A 177 12.42 16.31 -4.12
N LEU A 178 11.86 15.11 -4.16
CA LEU A 178 11.39 14.45 -2.95
C LEU A 178 12.55 14.11 -2.00
N PRO A 179 12.45 14.43 -0.69
CA PRO A 179 13.49 14.18 0.30
C PRO A 179 13.88 12.71 0.44
N ASN A 180 12.96 11.79 0.15
CA ASN A 180 13.17 10.35 0.31
C ASN A 180 13.00 9.55 -1.00
N ARG A 181 13.23 10.17 -2.16
CA ARG A 181 13.07 9.50 -3.48
C ARG A 181 13.90 8.22 -3.63
N ASN A 182 15.04 8.13 -2.95
CA ASN A 182 15.92 6.97 -2.96
C ASN A 182 15.73 6.07 -1.72
N GLY A 183 14.69 6.29 -0.92
CA GLY A 183 14.50 5.65 0.38
C GLY A 183 14.01 4.21 0.36
N LEU A 184 13.60 3.69 -0.81
CA LEU A 184 13.17 2.30 -0.98
C LEU A 184 14.26 1.49 -1.69
N THR A 185 14.32 0.19 -1.39
CA THR A 185 15.18 -0.77 -2.08
C THR A 185 14.50 -2.13 -2.10
N THR A 186 14.67 -2.86 -3.20
CA THR A 186 14.32 -4.29 -3.28
C THR A 186 15.48 -5.18 -2.85
N ASP A 187 16.68 -4.61 -2.66
CA ASP A 187 17.87 -5.37 -2.27
C ASP A 187 17.88 -5.64 -0.75
N HIS A 188 16.96 -6.50 -0.32
CA HIS A 188 16.83 -6.92 1.08
C HIS A 188 16.38 -8.39 1.17
N GLY A 189 16.70 -9.06 2.28
CA GLY A 189 16.37 -10.47 2.52
C GLY A 189 14.90 -10.75 2.87
N LEU A 190 14.01 -9.75 2.85
CA LEU A 190 12.60 -9.90 3.25
C LEU A 190 11.72 -10.59 2.19
N TRP A 191 12.19 -10.67 0.93
CA TRP A 191 11.43 -11.30 -0.15
C TRP A 191 11.84 -12.77 -0.32
N PRO A 192 10.92 -13.75 -0.26
CA PRO A 192 11.26 -15.14 -0.46
C PRO A 192 11.54 -15.44 -1.94
N GLY A 193 12.63 -16.17 -2.21
CA GLY A 193 12.99 -16.60 -3.57
C GLY A 193 13.89 -15.61 -4.31
N LYS A 194 13.98 -15.77 -5.64
CA LYS A 194 14.90 -15.00 -6.52
C LYS A 194 14.21 -13.97 -7.41
N THR A 195 12.93 -13.68 -7.17
CA THR A 195 12.11 -12.87 -8.07
C THR A 195 12.24 -11.37 -7.84
N MET A 196 12.75 -10.95 -6.67
CA MET A 196 12.91 -9.54 -6.31
C MET A 196 14.10 -9.39 -5.37
N GLY A 197 15.04 -8.50 -5.71
CA GLY A 197 16.27 -8.29 -4.94
C GLY A 197 17.37 -9.33 -5.18
N ASN A 198 18.58 -9.04 -4.67
CA ASN A 198 19.73 -9.95 -4.72
C ASN A 198 20.18 -10.41 -3.32
N ALA A 199 19.64 -9.81 -2.27
CA ALA A 199 19.99 -10.11 -0.89
C ALA A 199 19.38 -11.43 -0.41
N ARG A 200 20.15 -12.18 0.38
CA ARG A 200 19.70 -13.39 1.07
C ARG A 200 19.00 -13.02 2.38
N ALA A 201 18.12 -13.90 2.87
CA ALA A 201 17.60 -13.80 4.22
C ALA A 201 18.78 -13.71 5.21
N ASP A 202 18.68 -12.78 6.16
CA ASP A 202 19.61 -12.58 7.26
C ASP A 202 19.51 -13.68 8.31
N VAL A 203 18.35 -14.35 8.39
CA VAL A 203 18.10 -15.47 9.29
C VAL A 203 18.16 -16.81 8.53
N ALA A 204 19.12 -17.66 8.90
CA ALA A 204 19.21 -19.06 8.47
C ALA A 204 18.56 -19.99 9.51
N ALA A 205 17.27 -19.81 9.78
CA ALA A 205 16.58 -20.60 10.79
C ALA A 205 16.39 -22.05 10.32
N VAL A 206 17.18 -22.98 10.88
CA VAL A 206 16.89 -24.41 10.82
C VAL A 206 15.98 -24.75 11.98
N ALA A 207 14.79 -25.28 11.68
CA ALA A 207 13.87 -25.72 12.72
C ALA A 207 14.54 -26.81 13.57
N CYS A 208 14.54 -26.62 14.89
CA CYS A 208 14.95 -27.69 15.80
C CYS A 208 13.88 -28.79 15.80
N MET A 209 14.32 -30.04 15.60
CA MET A 209 13.43 -31.21 15.54
C MET A 209 13.61 -32.17 16.72
N LYS A 210 14.66 -32.00 17.53
CA LYS A 210 14.99 -32.88 18.65
C LYS A 210 15.66 -32.10 19.78
N ASP A 211 15.25 -32.37 21.02
CA ASP A 211 15.81 -31.80 22.26
C ASP A 211 15.90 -30.26 22.22
N CYS A 212 14.85 -29.62 21.69
CA CYS A 212 14.80 -28.17 21.52
C CYS A 212 14.75 -27.46 22.85
N ALA A 213 15.47 -26.34 22.96
CA ALA A 213 15.44 -25.50 24.15
C ALA A 213 13.98 -25.20 24.52
N PRO A 214 13.60 -25.37 25.80
CA PRO A 214 12.23 -25.12 26.24
C PRO A 214 11.82 -23.70 25.88
N ALA A 215 10.53 -23.52 25.56
CA ALA A 215 9.97 -22.20 25.32
C ALA A 215 10.37 -21.26 26.46
N GLY A 216 11.02 -20.14 26.11
CA GLY A 216 11.53 -19.17 27.08
C GLY A 216 10.42 -18.61 27.97
N ALA A 217 10.81 -17.96 29.07
CA ALA A 217 9.88 -17.24 29.93
C ALA A 217 9.05 -16.24 29.10
N VAL A 218 7.76 -16.13 29.40
CA VAL A 218 6.87 -15.14 28.77
C VAL A 218 7.36 -13.74 29.15
N THR A 219 7.96 -13.02 28.21
CA THR A 219 8.50 -11.66 28.43
C THR A 219 7.48 -10.56 28.14
N SER A 220 6.39 -10.89 27.45
CA SER A 220 5.30 -9.97 27.14
C SER A 220 3.97 -10.73 27.11
N SER A 221 2.94 -10.15 27.71
CA SER A 221 1.56 -10.66 27.68
C SER A 221 0.59 -9.51 27.57
N LEU A 222 -0.56 -9.74 26.94
CA LEU A 222 -1.64 -8.76 26.93
C LEU A 222 -2.17 -8.59 28.37
N PRO A 223 -2.28 -7.37 28.89
CA PRO A 223 -2.95 -7.12 30.16
C PRO A 223 -4.39 -7.63 30.13
N ASP A 224 -4.92 -8.08 31.27
CA ASP A 224 -6.25 -8.71 31.32
C ASP A 224 -7.37 -7.84 30.73
N PHE A 225 -7.33 -6.52 30.99
CA PHE A 225 -8.31 -5.57 30.43
C PHE A 225 -8.27 -5.48 28.90
N ALA A 226 -7.13 -5.77 28.28
CA ALA A 226 -6.92 -5.66 26.83
C ALA A 226 -7.21 -6.97 26.10
N ARG A 227 -7.24 -8.12 26.81
CA ARG A 227 -7.33 -9.44 26.18
C ARG A 227 -8.64 -9.66 25.43
N ASN A 228 -9.74 -9.12 25.93
CA ASN A 228 -11.07 -9.25 25.31
C ASN A 228 -11.69 -7.91 24.90
N ALA A 229 -10.91 -6.83 24.85
CA ALA A 229 -11.40 -5.49 24.53
C ALA A 229 -12.07 -5.40 23.14
N HIS A 230 -11.70 -6.31 22.22
CA HIS A 230 -12.29 -6.43 20.89
C HIS A 230 -13.05 -7.76 20.70
N GLY A 231 -13.50 -8.40 21.78
CA GLY A 231 -14.15 -9.72 21.76
C GLY A 231 -13.15 -10.89 21.82
N ASN A 232 -13.63 -12.08 21.47
CA ASN A 232 -12.85 -13.31 21.56
C ASN A 232 -11.88 -13.46 20.36
N LEU A 233 -10.57 -13.44 20.60
CA LEU A 233 -9.57 -13.55 19.52
C LEU A 233 -9.59 -14.92 18.82
N ALA A 234 -10.12 -15.96 19.46
CA ALA A 234 -10.31 -17.27 18.85
C ALA A 234 -11.29 -17.21 17.66
N GLU A 235 -12.34 -16.40 17.76
CA GLU A 235 -13.39 -16.28 16.74
C GLU A 235 -12.97 -15.39 15.57
N GLN A 236 -11.96 -14.53 15.77
CA GLN A 236 -11.42 -13.63 14.74
C GLN A 236 -10.32 -14.28 13.90
N ASN A 237 -9.85 -15.45 14.30
CA ASN A 237 -8.84 -16.21 13.57
C ASN A 237 -9.49 -17.30 12.73
N ARG A 238 -8.90 -17.56 11.56
CA ARG A 238 -9.34 -18.66 10.70
C ARG A 238 -9.16 -19.99 11.42
N LEU A 239 -10.15 -20.87 11.31
CA LEU A 239 -10.08 -22.24 11.82
C LEU A 239 -9.13 -23.15 11.02
N VAL A 240 -8.50 -22.64 9.97
CA VAL A 240 -7.55 -23.37 9.12
C VAL A 240 -6.26 -22.57 9.00
N GLY A 241 -5.13 -23.24 9.20
CA GLY A 241 -3.80 -22.65 9.18
C GLY A 241 -2.94 -23.04 10.38
N PRO A 242 -1.64 -22.69 10.35
CA PRO A 242 -0.70 -23.01 11.42
C PRO A 242 -0.91 -22.18 12.69
N GLN A 243 -1.64 -21.05 12.60
CA GLN A 243 -1.94 -20.18 13.73
C GLN A 243 -3.37 -20.42 14.22
N ARG A 244 -3.53 -20.53 15.54
CA ARG A 244 -4.83 -20.65 16.22
C ARG A 244 -5.04 -19.41 17.07
N GLY A 245 -6.24 -18.82 17.00
CA GLY A 245 -6.59 -17.71 17.88
C GLY A 245 -6.68 -18.17 19.33
N ALA A 246 -6.20 -17.36 20.25
CA ALA A 246 -6.29 -17.64 21.68
C ALA A 246 -7.71 -17.38 22.19
N ASN A 247 -8.25 -18.26 23.03
CA ASN A 247 -9.51 -17.99 23.71
C ASN A 247 -9.28 -16.90 24.78
N THR A 248 -9.80 -15.70 24.54
CA THR A 248 -9.62 -14.55 25.43
C THR A 248 -10.77 -14.35 26.42
N THR A 249 -11.76 -15.23 26.43
CA THR A 249 -12.83 -15.24 27.45
C THR A 249 -12.39 -15.92 28.76
N VAL A 250 -11.19 -16.51 28.79
CA VAL A 250 -10.61 -17.20 29.94
C VAL A 250 -9.25 -16.61 30.33
N ALA A 251 -8.84 -16.86 31.58
CA ALA A 251 -7.51 -16.48 32.08
C ALA A 251 -6.39 -17.03 31.17
N ALA A 252 -5.26 -16.30 31.09
CA ALA A 252 -4.17 -16.66 30.19
C ALA A 252 -3.59 -18.00 30.64
N ALA A 253 -3.32 -18.88 29.69
CA ALA A 253 -2.60 -20.10 30.01
C ALA A 253 -1.22 -19.72 30.58
N THR A 254 -0.90 -20.23 31.77
CA THR A 254 0.41 -20.07 32.40
C THR A 254 1.45 -21.01 31.82
N THR A 255 1.03 -21.93 30.95
CA THR A 255 1.87 -22.90 30.25
C THR A 255 1.97 -22.57 28.76
N PRO A 256 3.19 -22.62 28.16
CA PRO A 256 3.37 -22.36 26.73
C PRO A 256 2.57 -23.33 25.85
N VAL A 257 1.97 -22.80 24.79
CA VAL A 257 1.31 -23.59 23.75
C VAL A 257 2.39 -24.39 23.02
N GLY A 258 2.40 -25.71 23.20
CA GLY A 258 3.44 -26.63 22.70
C GLY A 258 4.06 -27.53 23.78
N ALA A 259 3.77 -27.29 25.06
CA ALA A 259 4.19 -28.16 26.16
C ALA A 259 3.32 -29.43 26.32
N THR A 260 2.30 -29.63 25.47
CA THR A 260 1.54 -30.88 25.46
C THR A 260 2.36 -31.93 24.70
N PRO A 261 2.75 -33.05 25.34
CA PRO A 261 3.39 -34.15 24.61
C PRO A 261 2.47 -34.56 23.47
N ALA A 262 3.04 -34.78 22.28
CA ALA A 262 2.33 -35.47 21.22
C ALA A 262 1.72 -36.75 21.82
N ALA A 263 0.41 -36.94 21.65
CA ALA A 263 -0.27 -38.13 22.12
C ALA A 263 0.52 -39.36 21.67
N ALA A 264 0.93 -40.19 22.63
CA ALA A 264 1.70 -41.39 22.35
C ALA A 264 0.99 -42.22 21.29
N ALA A 265 1.71 -42.60 20.23
CA ALA A 265 1.20 -43.50 19.22
C ALA A 265 0.70 -44.78 19.93
N PRO A 266 -0.49 -45.31 19.57
CA PRO A 266 -0.98 -46.54 20.17
C PRO A 266 0.03 -47.66 19.94
N ALA A 267 0.39 -48.35 21.03
CA ALA A 267 1.34 -49.46 20.97
C ALA A 267 0.82 -50.53 20.00
N ALA A 268 1.65 -50.91 19.04
CA ALA A 268 1.34 -52.01 18.14
C ALA A 268 1.24 -53.30 18.96
N THR A 269 0.03 -53.86 19.03
CA THR A 269 -0.20 -55.21 19.55
C THR A 269 0.48 -56.21 18.62
N ALA A 270 1.56 -56.83 19.10
CA ALA A 270 2.17 -57.97 18.44
C ALA A 270 1.16 -59.12 18.38
N THR A 271 0.75 -59.48 17.18
CA THR A 271 0.00 -60.71 16.92
C THR A 271 0.97 -61.87 17.10
N ALA A 272 0.75 -62.68 18.13
CA ALA A 272 1.42 -63.95 18.29
C ALA A 272 0.93 -64.90 17.19
N THR A 273 1.82 -65.25 16.27
CA THR A 273 1.67 -66.39 15.37
C THR A 273 1.85 -67.68 16.18
N ALA A 274 0.88 -68.60 16.04
CA ALA A 274 0.93 -69.96 16.55
C ALA A 274 1.99 -70.81 15.85
#